data_AF-A0AAU1PUI8-F1
#
_entry.id   AF-A0AAU1PUI8-F1
#
_cell.length_a   1.000
_cell.length_b   1.000
_cell.length_c   1.000
_cell.angle_alpha   90.00
_cell.angle_beta   90.00
_cell.angle_gamma   90.00
#
_symmetry.space_group_name_H-M   'P 1'
#
loop_
_entity.id
_entity.type
_entity.pdbx_description
1 polymer ?
#
loop_
_entity_poly.entity_id
_entity_poly.type
_entity_poly.pdbx_seq_one_letter_code
_entity_poly.pdbx_strand_id
1 'polypeptide(L)'
;MTRLAADDDAPADTRRDLERARERLRLLSDVSVALASILNADEAMRRLARLAVPSVGDACVVDLLDGGFVRRVAVVHHDSIDVPQDQAETTMPWPDESAEPVARVLRGAGPVVIEGSRIPRKGPWTSQHGLYRTLKAQRVLIVPLQARRAVLGAFTLVRTAESDAFDHQDISLAADLGHRAGLALENARLYALQQHTAEELQRSLLPDLTGVEHLQLSARYLPAREGAEVGGDWYDAFPLVDGSSVLAIGDVVGHDLTAAVRMGQLRNMLRALAYDSGDSPAGVMRRLDGVMQGLSTTELVTAVIVRVYMSPSGPWIAHWTNAGHPPPLLVVPGEGGRLLEEALAPVLGVDPGIAREDALVVLPRGSTLLLYTDGLIERPGEDIGRGLTRLRQHGASLAELPLQEFCDALLERLTAGRFDDVAMLALRVPARGEAPVAATSEHSWTGP
;
A
#
# COMPACT_ATOMS: atom_id res chain seq x y z
N MET A 1 -72.31 11.00 17.89
CA MET A 1 -71.11 10.17 17.59
C MET A 1 -70.46 10.71 16.32
N THR A 2 -69.73 11.80 16.49
CA THR A 2 -69.02 12.54 15.45
C THR A 2 -67.76 11.77 15.08
N ARG A 3 -67.73 11.13 13.92
CA ARG A 3 -66.50 10.54 13.37
C ARG A 3 -65.63 11.66 12.82
N LEU A 4 -64.44 11.82 13.40
CA LEU A 4 -63.31 12.56 12.85
C LEU A 4 -63.07 12.07 11.41
N ALA A 5 -63.35 12.93 10.43
CA ALA A 5 -62.66 12.90 9.16
C ALA A 5 -61.33 13.63 9.40
N ALA A 6 -60.26 12.85 9.49
CA ALA A 6 -58.91 13.39 9.53
C ALA A 6 -58.58 13.92 8.13
N ASP A 7 -58.31 15.22 8.11
CA ASP A 7 -57.63 16.04 7.12
C ASP A 7 -56.52 15.25 6.37
N ASP A 8 -56.77 14.82 5.13
CA ASP A 8 -55.80 14.13 4.25
C ASP A 8 -55.50 14.94 2.97
N ASP A 9 -55.75 16.24 3.02
CA ASP A 9 -55.59 17.15 1.88
C ASP A 9 -54.48 18.19 2.17
N ALA A 10 -53.27 17.69 2.43
CA ALA A 10 -52.09 18.52 2.23
C ALA A 10 -52.05 18.92 0.74
N PRO A 11 -51.97 20.22 0.40
CA PRO A 11 -51.99 20.68 -0.99
C PRO A 11 -50.96 19.92 -1.82
N ALA A 12 -51.29 19.56 -3.06
CA ALA A 12 -50.42 18.77 -3.95
C ALA A 12 -48.98 19.33 -4.08
N ASP A 13 -48.81 20.64 -3.87
CA ASP A 13 -47.52 21.33 -3.80
C ASP A 13 -46.69 20.90 -2.59
N THR A 14 -47.30 20.79 -1.42
CA THR A 14 -46.64 20.35 -0.16
C THR A 14 -46.20 18.88 -0.24
N ARG A 15 -46.97 18.01 -0.90
CA ARG A 15 -46.57 16.61 -1.13
C ARG A 15 -45.36 16.53 -2.08
N ARG A 16 -45.36 17.29 -3.19
CA ARG A 16 -44.24 17.35 -4.14
C ARG A 16 -42.96 17.91 -3.52
N ASP A 17 -43.07 18.96 -2.71
CA ASP A 17 -41.93 19.55 -2.00
C ASP A 17 -41.32 18.57 -0.98
N LEU A 18 -42.17 17.83 -0.25
CA LEU A 18 -41.72 16.82 0.69
C LEU A 18 -41.03 15.64 -0.02
N GLU A 19 -41.55 15.21 -1.17
CA GLU A 19 -40.95 14.16 -2.01
C GLU A 19 -39.57 14.59 -2.52
N ARG A 20 -39.46 15.80 -3.09
CA ARG A 20 -38.18 16.37 -3.54
C ARG A 20 -37.17 16.51 -2.40
N ALA A 21 -37.60 16.98 -1.23
CA ALA A 21 -36.73 17.08 -0.06
C ALA A 21 -36.23 15.70 0.42
N ARG A 22 -37.09 14.68 0.37
CA ARG A 22 -36.72 13.29 0.72
C ARG A 22 -35.74 12.69 -0.28
N GLU A 23 -35.95 12.87 -1.56
CA GLU A 23 -35.03 12.40 -2.61
C GLU A 23 -33.66 13.07 -2.48
N ARG A 24 -33.63 14.38 -2.21
CA ARG A 24 -32.40 15.12 -1.94
C ARG A 24 -31.62 14.56 -0.75
N LEU A 25 -32.29 14.33 0.38
CA LEU A 25 -31.65 13.79 1.57
C LEU A 25 -31.13 12.37 1.34
N ARG A 26 -31.87 11.53 0.61
CA ARG A 26 -31.42 10.19 0.21
C ARG A 26 -30.16 10.26 -0.64
N LEU A 27 -30.15 11.09 -1.68
CA LEU A 27 -28.97 11.26 -2.54
C LEU A 27 -27.75 11.71 -1.75
N LEU A 28 -27.89 12.70 -0.87
CA LEU A 28 -26.79 13.17 -0.02
C LEU A 28 -26.26 12.08 0.92
N SER A 29 -27.17 11.25 1.47
CA SER A 29 -26.80 10.11 2.31
C SER A 29 -26.05 9.06 1.52
N ASP A 30 -26.59 8.63 0.36
CA ASP A 30 -26.00 7.60 -0.48
C ASP A 30 -24.61 7.99 -1.00
N VAL A 31 -24.44 9.26 -1.38
CA VAL A 31 -23.14 9.81 -1.78
C VAL A 31 -22.17 9.81 -0.61
N SER A 32 -22.61 10.18 0.59
CA SER A 32 -21.73 10.20 1.77
C SER A 32 -21.24 8.80 2.14
N VAL A 33 -22.13 7.81 2.10
CA VAL A 33 -21.78 6.40 2.34
C VAL A 33 -20.84 5.89 1.25
N ALA A 34 -21.14 6.18 -0.03
CA ALA A 34 -20.31 5.76 -1.15
C ALA A 34 -18.89 6.32 -1.07
N LEU A 35 -18.76 7.62 -0.78
CA LEU A 35 -17.47 8.31 -0.71
C LEU A 35 -16.65 7.91 0.53
N ALA A 36 -17.28 7.57 1.65
CA ALA A 36 -16.57 7.11 2.86
C ALA A 36 -15.93 5.72 2.68
N SER A 37 -16.47 4.88 1.79
CA SER A 37 -16.05 3.49 1.61
C SER A 37 -14.91 3.27 0.61
N ILE A 38 -14.45 4.31 -0.07
CA ILE A 38 -13.52 4.18 -1.21
C ILE A 38 -12.22 4.94 -0.93
N LEU A 39 -11.09 4.21 -0.94
CA LEU A 39 -9.75 4.79 -0.80
C LEU A 39 -9.18 5.32 -2.13
N ASN A 40 -9.74 4.88 -3.26
CA ASN A 40 -9.35 5.35 -4.60
C ASN A 40 -10.19 6.57 -5.04
N ALA A 41 -9.53 7.72 -5.16
CA ALA A 41 -10.15 8.99 -5.58
C ALA A 41 -10.95 8.89 -6.88
N ASP A 42 -10.41 8.24 -7.91
CA ASP A 42 -11.05 8.13 -9.23
C ASP A 42 -12.33 7.29 -9.15
N GLU A 43 -12.28 6.17 -8.42
CA GLU A 43 -13.47 5.31 -8.28
C GLU A 43 -14.56 5.98 -7.44
N ALA A 44 -14.17 6.74 -6.41
CA ALA A 44 -15.09 7.55 -5.63
C ALA A 44 -15.81 8.57 -6.52
N MET A 45 -15.10 9.24 -7.43
CA MET A 45 -15.67 10.21 -8.37
C MET A 45 -16.55 9.57 -9.43
N ARG A 46 -16.16 8.41 -9.98
CA ARG A 46 -17.02 7.65 -10.90
C ARG A 46 -18.32 7.24 -10.22
N ARG A 47 -18.27 6.82 -8.96
CA ARG A 47 -19.46 6.46 -8.18
C ARG A 47 -20.35 7.66 -7.88
N LEU A 48 -19.77 8.80 -7.51
CA LEU A 48 -20.50 10.07 -7.36
C LEU A 48 -21.26 10.44 -8.64
N ALA A 49 -20.59 10.40 -9.79
CA ALA A 49 -21.20 10.72 -11.09
C ALA A 49 -22.39 9.80 -11.41
N ARG A 50 -22.26 8.50 -11.10
CA ARG A 50 -23.35 7.51 -11.26
C ARG A 50 -24.53 7.73 -10.32
N LEU A 51 -24.31 8.25 -9.11
CA LEU A 51 -25.40 8.54 -8.16
C LEU A 51 -26.13 9.84 -8.51
N ALA A 52 -25.41 10.82 -9.06
CA ALA A 52 -25.98 12.11 -9.42
C ALA A 52 -26.85 12.06 -10.69
N VAL A 53 -26.64 11.07 -11.56
CA VAL A 53 -27.44 10.84 -12.78
C VAL A 53 -28.43 9.69 -12.53
N PRO A 54 -29.74 9.85 -12.81
CA PRO A 54 -30.39 11.01 -13.43
C PRO A 54 -30.88 12.09 -12.45
N SER A 55 -30.64 11.91 -11.14
CA SER A 55 -31.27 12.71 -10.08
C SER A 55 -31.09 14.23 -10.19
N VAL A 56 -29.93 14.71 -10.67
CA VAL A 56 -29.61 16.14 -10.75
C VAL A 56 -29.43 16.61 -12.19
N GLY A 57 -29.03 15.74 -13.11
CA GLY A 57 -28.88 16.06 -14.53
C GLY A 57 -28.85 14.81 -15.41
N ASP A 58 -28.96 15.04 -16.72
CA ASP A 58 -29.00 13.98 -17.75
C ASP A 58 -27.61 13.38 -17.96
N ALA A 59 -26.56 14.17 -17.73
CA ALA A 59 -25.18 13.74 -17.74
C ALA A 59 -24.35 14.39 -16.64
N CYS A 60 -23.26 13.73 -16.27
CA CYS A 60 -22.28 14.20 -15.31
C CYS A 60 -20.86 13.99 -15.85
N VAL A 61 -20.00 14.99 -15.64
CA VAL A 61 -18.58 14.96 -15.97
C VAL A 61 -17.81 15.34 -14.72
N VAL A 62 -16.76 14.59 -14.41
CA VAL A 62 -15.86 14.90 -13.30
C VAL A 62 -14.45 15.09 -13.81
N ASP A 63 -13.90 16.26 -13.52
CA ASP A 63 -12.56 16.68 -13.90
C ASP A 63 -11.75 16.97 -12.63
N LEU A 64 -10.60 16.32 -12.44
CA LEU A 64 -9.72 16.46 -11.27
C LEU A 64 -8.48 17.27 -11.59
N LEU A 65 -7.97 17.98 -10.58
CA LEU A 65 -6.71 18.71 -10.66
C LEU A 65 -5.53 17.85 -10.28
N ASP A 66 -4.57 17.74 -11.19
CA ASP A 66 -3.38 16.92 -11.00
C ASP A 66 -2.14 17.60 -11.58
N GLY A 67 -1.22 18.04 -10.72
CA GLY A 67 0.12 18.49 -11.13
C GLY A 67 0.18 19.61 -12.20
N GLY A 68 -0.81 20.50 -12.29
CA GLY A 68 -0.88 21.53 -13.34
C GLY A 68 -1.63 21.07 -14.60
N PHE A 69 -2.35 19.96 -14.52
CA PHE A 69 -3.26 19.47 -15.54
C PHE A 69 -4.66 19.23 -14.95
N VAL A 70 -5.65 19.19 -15.85
CA VAL A 70 -7.02 18.82 -15.56
C VAL A 70 -7.27 17.47 -16.20
N ARG A 71 -7.46 16.44 -15.38
CA ARG A 71 -7.67 15.07 -15.83
C ARG A 71 -9.13 14.70 -15.66
N ARG A 72 -9.76 14.26 -16.75
CA ARG A 72 -11.11 13.74 -16.70
C ARG A 72 -11.13 12.32 -16.16
N VAL A 73 -11.96 12.08 -15.14
CA VAL A 73 -12.03 10.78 -14.45
C VAL A 73 -13.37 10.07 -14.61
N ALA A 74 -14.42 10.82 -14.96
CA ALA A 74 -15.74 10.25 -15.18
C ALA A 74 -16.55 11.05 -16.21
N VAL A 75 -17.24 10.32 -17.07
CA VAL A 75 -18.38 10.80 -17.86
C VAL A 75 -19.50 9.78 -17.71
N VAL A 76 -20.66 10.23 -17.23
CA VAL A 76 -21.85 9.39 -17.04
C VAL A 76 -23.03 10.06 -17.70
N HIS A 77 -23.86 9.30 -18.41
CA HIS A 77 -25.07 9.79 -19.07
C HIS A 77 -26.23 8.83 -18.82
N HIS A 78 -27.44 9.36 -18.62
CA HIS A 78 -28.64 8.58 -18.34
C HIS A 78 -28.98 7.61 -19.49
N ASP A 79 -29.10 8.13 -20.72
CA ASP A 79 -29.50 7.36 -21.91
C ASP A 79 -28.37 6.59 -22.61
N SER A 80 -27.24 6.32 -21.93
CA SER A 80 -26.10 5.56 -22.50
C SER A 80 -25.62 6.10 -23.86
N ILE A 81 -25.25 7.38 -23.92
CA ILE A 81 -24.60 7.97 -25.10
C ILE A 81 -23.18 7.39 -25.24
N ASP A 82 -22.82 6.95 -26.45
CA ASP A 82 -21.45 6.55 -26.76
C ASP A 82 -20.56 7.81 -26.85
N VAL A 83 -19.72 7.99 -25.83
CA VAL A 83 -18.78 9.12 -25.74
C VAL A 83 -17.43 8.65 -26.26
N PRO A 84 -16.87 9.31 -27.29
CA PRO A 84 -15.54 8.98 -27.80
C PRO A 84 -14.49 8.91 -26.68
N GLN A 85 -13.61 7.90 -26.72
CA GLN A 85 -12.66 7.65 -25.63
C GLN A 85 -11.73 8.85 -25.38
N ASP A 86 -11.32 9.56 -26.44
CA ASP A 86 -10.52 10.80 -26.36
C ASP A 86 -11.25 11.97 -25.66
N GLN A 87 -12.57 11.89 -25.52
CA GLN A 87 -13.39 12.84 -24.77
C GLN A 87 -13.74 12.32 -23.37
N ALA A 88 -13.88 11.00 -23.20
CA ALA A 88 -14.15 10.37 -21.92
C ALA A 88 -12.92 10.34 -21.01
N GLU A 89 -11.74 10.14 -21.58
CA GLU A 89 -10.44 10.09 -20.91
C GLU A 89 -9.51 11.11 -21.59
N THR A 90 -9.37 12.28 -20.97
CA THR A 90 -8.53 13.36 -21.51
C THR A 90 -7.79 14.06 -20.38
N THR A 91 -6.59 14.51 -20.70
CA THR A 91 -5.79 15.41 -19.86
C THR A 91 -5.67 16.74 -20.59
N MET A 92 -6.15 17.81 -19.95
CA MET A 92 -6.12 19.16 -20.48
C MET A 92 -5.10 19.99 -19.69
N PRO A 93 -4.36 20.90 -20.32
CA PRO A 93 -3.47 21.80 -19.59
C PRO A 93 -4.27 22.70 -18.65
N TRP A 94 -3.77 22.93 -17.43
CA TRP A 94 -4.32 23.93 -16.53
C TRP A 94 -4.12 25.32 -17.11
N PRO A 95 -5.18 26.05 -17.47
CA PRO A 95 -5.02 27.35 -18.07
C PRO A 95 -5.12 28.40 -16.96
N ASP A 96 -3.98 28.75 -16.36
CA ASP A 96 -3.93 29.70 -15.25
C ASP A 96 -4.65 31.03 -15.58
N GLU A 97 -4.72 31.40 -16.87
CA GLU A 97 -5.34 32.63 -17.38
C GLU A 97 -6.68 32.44 -18.13
N SER A 98 -7.20 31.23 -18.36
CA SER A 98 -8.41 31.06 -19.20
C SER A 98 -9.66 31.65 -18.56
N ALA A 99 -10.47 32.35 -19.35
CA ALA A 99 -11.79 32.84 -18.94
C ALA A 99 -12.90 31.79 -19.04
N GLU A 100 -12.59 30.55 -19.44
CA GLU A 100 -13.58 29.50 -19.61
C GLU A 100 -14.28 29.14 -18.28
N PRO A 101 -15.58 28.76 -18.32
CA PRO A 101 -16.38 28.50 -17.13
C PRO A 101 -15.79 27.46 -16.18
N VAL A 102 -15.25 26.35 -16.71
CA VAL A 102 -14.62 25.30 -15.89
C VAL A 102 -13.36 25.84 -15.20
N ALA A 103 -12.50 26.57 -15.94
CA ALA A 103 -11.30 27.20 -15.37
C ALA A 103 -11.64 28.21 -14.25
N ARG A 104 -12.74 28.96 -14.38
CA ARG A 104 -13.21 29.88 -13.32
C ARG A 104 -13.57 29.14 -12.04
N VAL A 105 -14.32 28.04 -12.14
CA VAL A 105 -14.70 27.20 -10.98
C VAL A 105 -13.47 26.59 -10.34
N LEU A 106 -12.57 26.04 -11.16
CA LEU A 106 -11.34 25.44 -10.65
C LEU A 106 -10.43 26.45 -9.94
N ARG A 107 -10.46 27.74 -10.32
CA ARG A 107 -9.77 28.84 -9.61
C ARG A 107 -10.48 29.33 -8.33
N GLY A 108 -11.58 28.70 -7.93
CA GLY A 108 -12.29 29.04 -6.70
C GLY A 108 -13.53 29.90 -6.88
N ALA A 109 -14.03 30.08 -8.11
CA ALA A 109 -15.41 30.55 -8.25
C ALA A 109 -16.37 29.50 -7.66
N GLY A 110 -17.46 29.97 -7.05
CA GLY A 110 -18.56 29.10 -6.65
C GLY A 110 -19.29 28.49 -7.87
N PRO A 111 -20.46 27.88 -7.67
CA PRO A 111 -21.26 27.30 -8.76
C PRO A 111 -21.46 28.26 -9.95
N VAL A 112 -21.21 27.77 -11.16
CA VAL A 112 -21.41 28.51 -12.42
C VAL A 112 -22.46 27.81 -13.27
N VAL A 113 -23.53 28.52 -13.62
CA VAL A 113 -24.56 28.07 -14.55
C VAL A 113 -24.36 28.73 -15.91
N ILE A 114 -24.46 27.93 -16.97
CA ILE A 114 -24.30 28.35 -18.36
C ILE A 114 -25.43 27.76 -19.19
N GLU A 115 -26.03 28.56 -20.08
CA GLU A 115 -27.18 28.14 -20.87
C GLU A 115 -27.05 28.53 -22.35
N GLY A 116 -27.55 27.67 -23.21
CA GLY A 116 -27.76 27.90 -24.63
C GLY A 116 -26.53 28.46 -25.34
N SER A 117 -26.68 29.68 -25.89
CA SER A 117 -25.62 30.34 -26.67
C SER A 117 -24.38 30.73 -25.87
N ARG A 118 -24.44 30.72 -24.54
CA ARG A 118 -23.30 31.03 -23.66
C ARG A 118 -22.38 29.82 -23.42
N ILE A 119 -22.81 28.61 -23.80
CA ILE A 119 -21.96 27.42 -23.72
C ILE A 119 -20.80 27.59 -24.73
N PRO A 120 -19.55 27.57 -24.26
CA PRO A 120 -18.39 27.72 -25.14
C PRO A 120 -18.36 26.66 -26.24
N ARG A 121 -18.00 27.08 -27.46
CA ARG A 121 -17.87 26.19 -28.63
C ARG A 121 -16.47 26.20 -29.25
N LYS A 122 -15.63 27.14 -28.81
CA LYS A 122 -14.26 27.37 -29.27
C LYS A 122 -13.46 27.89 -28.09
N GLY A 123 -12.17 27.59 -28.07
CA GLY A 123 -11.27 27.96 -26.99
C GLY A 123 -10.17 26.91 -26.82
N PRO A 124 -9.24 27.13 -25.87
CA PRO A 124 -8.16 26.20 -25.59
C PRO A 124 -8.64 24.81 -25.14
N TRP A 125 -9.86 24.67 -24.60
CA TRP A 125 -10.38 23.36 -24.15
C TRP A 125 -11.26 22.69 -25.22
N THR A 126 -10.67 22.39 -26.36
CA THR A 126 -11.38 21.74 -27.50
C THR A 126 -12.06 20.43 -27.11
N SER A 127 -11.43 19.62 -26.25
CA SER A 127 -12.02 18.37 -25.75
C SER A 127 -13.29 18.62 -24.93
N GLN A 128 -13.36 19.69 -24.12
CA GLN A 128 -14.57 20.08 -23.39
C GLN A 128 -15.70 20.46 -24.35
N HIS A 129 -15.39 21.26 -25.37
CA HIS A 129 -16.34 21.71 -26.37
C HIS A 129 -16.85 20.56 -27.26
N GLY A 130 -15.99 19.56 -27.52
CA GLY A 130 -16.38 18.30 -28.15
C GLY A 130 -17.40 17.56 -27.29
N LEU A 131 -17.07 17.38 -26.01
CA LEU A 131 -17.93 16.65 -25.07
C LEU A 131 -19.31 17.31 -24.91
N TYR A 132 -19.40 18.63 -24.76
CA TYR A 132 -20.70 19.30 -24.66
C TYR A 132 -21.58 19.09 -25.90
N ARG A 133 -21.00 18.95 -27.10
CA ARG A 133 -21.76 18.62 -28.31
C ARG A 133 -22.22 17.17 -28.30
N THR A 134 -21.35 16.25 -27.93
CA THR A 134 -21.68 14.81 -27.79
C THR A 134 -22.82 14.59 -26.79
N LEU A 135 -22.77 15.28 -25.64
CA LEU A 135 -23.79 15.23 -24.59
C LEU A 135 -25.03 16.11 -24.89
N LYS A 136 -25.12 16.73 -26.07
CA LYS A 136 -26.22 17.64 -26.47
C LYS A 136 -26.53 18.72 -25.41
N ALA A 137 -25.49 19.24 -24.76
CA ALA A 137 -25.61 20.16 -23.64
C ALA A 137 -26.36 21.44 -24.03
N GLN A 138 -27.45 21.74 -23.31
CA GLN A 138 -28.17 23.01 -23.42
C GLN A 138 -28.04 23.85 -22.15
N ARG A 139 -27.85 23.19 -21.00
CA ARG A 139 -27.67 23.83 -19.70
C ARG A 139 -26.58 23.09 -18.97
N VAL A 140 -25.64 23.83 -18.40
CA VAL A 140 -24.45 23.29 -17.74
C VAL A 140 -24.31 23.96 -16.39
N LEU A 141 -24.25 23.15 -15.34
CA LEU A 141 -23.95 23.58 -13.99
C LEU A 141 -22.60 23.00 -13.59
N ILE A 142 -21.64 23.87 -13.29
CA ILE A 142 -20.29 23.49 -12.87
C ILE A 142 -20.15 23.90 -11.41
N VAL A 143 -19.82 22.94 -10.55
CA VAL A 143 -19.56 23.20 -9.12
C VAL A 143 -18.15 22.74 -8.74
N PRO A 144 -17.47 23.45 -7.82
CA PRO A 144 -16.13 23.06 -7.41
C PRO A 144 -16.19 21.81 -6.53
N LEU A 145 -15.24 20.90 -6.72
CA LEU A 145 -14.90 19.86 -5.76
C LEU A 145 -14.02 20.50 -4.68
N GLN A 146 -14.66 21.24 -3.79
CA GLN A 146 -13.97 22.11 -2.85
C GLN A 146 -13.69 21.41 -1.52
N ALA A 147 -12.41 21.33 -1.19
CA ALA A 147 -11.91 20.93 0.12
C ALA A 147 -11.65 22.16 1.00
N ARG A 148 -11.14 21.96 2.23
CA ARG A 148 -10.98 23.09 3.17
C ARG A 148 -10.01 24.16 2.69
N ARG A 149 -8.99 23.77 1.92
CA ARG A 149 -7.85 24.63 1.55
C ARG A 149 -7.70 24.87 0.05
N ALA A 150 -8.37 24.10 -0.80
CA ALA A 150 -8.23 24.19 -2.25
C ALA A 150 -9.44 23.61 -2.98
N VAL A 151 -9.62 24.02 -4.23
CA VAL A 151 -10.48 23.31 -5.19
C VAL A 151 -9.63 22.18 -5.79
N LEU A 152 -10.15 20.95 -5.73
CA LEU A 152 -9.45 19.74 -6.19
C LEU A 152 -9.94 19.26 -7.56
N GLY A 153 -10.97 19.89 -8.10
CA GLY A 153 -11.59 19.51 -9.35
C GLY A 153 -12.92 20.23 -9.58
N ALA A 154 -13.61 19.84 -10.65
CA ALA A 154 -14.92 20.34 -11.03
C ALA A 154 -15.88 19.17 -11.26
N PHE A 155 -17.09 19.36 -10.76
CA PHE A 155 -18.22 18.47 -10.97
C PHE A 155 -19.21 19.18 -11.89
N THR A 156 -19.38 18.66 -13.09
CA THR A 156 -20.16 19.31 -14.15
C THR A 156 -21.40 18.49 -14.43
N LEU A 157 -22.57 19.10 -14.26
CA LEU A 157 -23.86 18.52 -14.59
C LEU A 157 -24.37 19.13 -15.89
N VAL A 158 -24.91 18.29 -16.75
CA VAL A 158 -25.45 18.68 -18.06
C VAL A 158 -26.92 18.32 -18.13
N ARG A 159 -27.72 19.26 -18.61
CA ARG A 159 -29.11 19.04 -19.03
C ARG A 159 -29.28 19.35 -20.51
N THR A 160 -30.05 18.52 -21.18
CA THR A 160 -30.46 18.59 -22.58
C THR A 160 -31.61 19.59 -22.75
N ALA A 161 -32.19 19.71 -23.95
CA ALA A 161 -33.24 20.69 -24.21
C ALA A 161 -34.54 20.33 -23.50
N GLU A 162 -34.79 19.02 -23.35
CA GLU A 162 -35.97 18.39 -22.81
C GLU A 162 -36.11 18.57 -21.29
N SER A 163 -35.00 18.78 -20.60
CA SER A 163 -34.94 18.95 -19.14
C SER A 163 -35.10 20.42 -18.71
N ASP A 164 -35.65 20.64 -17.50
CA ASP A 164 -35.85 21.97 -16.93
C ASP A 164 -34.53 22.70 -16.61
N ALA A 165 -34.60 24.04 -16.47
CA ALA A 165 -33.46 24.83 -16.03
C ALA A 165 -33.03 24.48 -14.60
N PHE A 166 -31.74 24.67 -14.29
CA PHE A 166 -31.25 24.48 -12.92
C PHE A 166 -31.81 25.57 -12.01
N ASP A 167 -32.60 25.16 -11.02
CA ASP A 167 -33.13 26.09 -10.02
C ASP A 167 -32.16 26.31 -8.84
N HIS A 168 -32.55 27.14 -7.88
CA HIS A 168 -31.71 27.38 -6.70
C HIS A 168 -31.49 26.13 -5.83
N GLN A 169 -32.45 25.20 -5.82
CA GLN A 169 -32.35 23.97 -5.04
C GLN A 169 -31.37 22.99 -5.71
N ASP A 170 -31.41 22.87 -7.04
CA ASP A 170 -30.46 22.11 -7.84
C ASP A 170 -29.02 22.61 -7.62
N ILE A 171 -28.82 23.94 -7.69
CA ILE A 171 -27.51 24.57 -7.48
C ILE A 171 -26.99 24.28 -6.07
N SER A 172 -27.85 24.40 -5.06
CA SER A 172 -27.49 24.13 -3.67
C SER A 172 -27.16 22.65 -3.45
N LEU A 173 -27.94 21.73 -4.03
CA LEU A 173 -27.67 20.30 -3.95
C LEU A 173 -26.35 19.92 -4.63
N ALA A 174 -26.11 20.42 -5.84
CA ALA A 174 -24.86 20.20 -6.54
C ALA A 174 -23.66 20.76 -5.76
N ALA A 175 -23.79 21.94 -5.16
CA ALA A 175 -22.76 22.52 -4.30
C ALA A 175 -22.48 21.66 -3.07
N ASP A 176 -23.52 21.13 -2.40
CA ASP A 176 -23.37 20.22 -1.26
C ASP A 176 -22.65 18.92 -1.67
N LEU A 177 -22.99 18.38 -2.85
CA LEU A 177 -22.31 17.21 -3.42
C LEU A 177 -20.84 17.52 -3.72
N GLY A 178 -20.56 18.66 -4.34
CA GLY A 178 -19.20 19.12 -4.64
C GLY A 178 -18.34 19.30 -3.39
N HIS A 179 -18.92 19.82 -2.31
CA HIS A 179 -18.22 19.95 -1.03
C HIS A 179 -17.89 18.59 -0.39
N ARG A 180 -18.86 17.66 -0.34
CA ARG A 180 -18.64 16.30 0.21
C ARG A 180 -17.60 15.54 -0.59
N ALA A 181 -17.68 15.63 -1.92
CA ALA A 181 -16.73 15.03 -2.82
C ALA A 181 -15.32 15.64 -2.68
N GLY A 182 -15.23 16.97 -2.54
CA GLY A 182 -13.96 17.66 -2.28
C GLY A 182 -13.29 17.21 -0.99
N LEU A 183 -14.05 17.07 0.11
CA LEU A 183 -13.52 16.54 1.37
C LEU A 183 -13.07 15.08 1.25
N ALA A 184 -13.84 14.24 0.55
CA ALA A 184 -13.46 12.85 0.32
C ALA A 184 -12.17 12.72 -0.51
N LEU A 185 -12.01 13.55 -1.54
CA LEU A 185 -10.79 13.63 -2.35
C LEU A 185 -9.57 14.09 -1.54
N GLU A 186 -9.72 15.11 -0.70
CA GLU A 186 -8.64 15.60 0.17
C GLU A 186 -8.18 14.49 1.14
N ASN A 187 -9.13 13.80 1.76
CA ASN A 187 -8.83 12.67 2.64
C ASN A 187 -8.12 11.54 1.87
N ALA A 188 -8.65 11.10 0.73
CA ALA A 188 -8.04 10.05 -0.07
C ALA A 188 -6.60 10.41 -0.50
N ARG A 189 -6.36 11.67 -0.89
CA ARG A 189 -5.03 12.14 -1.26
C ARG A 189 -4.06 12.18 -0.07
N LEU A 190 -4.54 12.62 1.10
CA LEU A 190 -3.73 12.64 2.32
C LEU A 190 -3.33 11.23 2.75
N TYR A 191 -4.28 10.27 2.72
CA TYR A 191 -3.99 8.87 2.99
C TYR A 191 -2.99 8.29 1.99
N ALA A 192 -3.17 8.53 0.69
CA ALA A 192 -2.24 8.06 -0.34
C ALA A 192 -0.83 8.66 -0.17
N LEU A 193 -0.72 9.95 0.17
CA LEU A 193 0.56 10.60 0.44
C LEU A 193 1.23 10.02 1.69
N GLN A 194 0.47 9.78 2.75
CA GLN A 194 0.97 9.17 3.97
C GLN A 194 1.50 7.76 3.69
N GLN A 195 0.74 6.96 2.93
CA GLN A 195 1.15 5.61 2.51
C GLN A 195 2.45 5.64 1.72
N HIS A 196 2.51 6.48 0.69
CA HIS A 196 3.69 6.60 -0.16
C HIS A 196 4.94 7.04 0.62
N THR A 197 4.78 7.98 1.54
CA THR A 197 5.89 8.46 2.37
C THR A 197 6.40 7.36 3.31
N ALA A 198 5.50 6.58 3.91
CA ALA A 198 5.86 5.44 4.74
C ALA A 198 6.63 4.37 3.93
N GLU A 199 6.14 4.04 2.72
CA GLU A 199 6.78 3.10 1.80
C GLU A 199 8.18 3.55 1.37
N GLU A 200 8.36 4.82 1.01
CA GLU A 200 9.67 5.37 0.62
C GLU A 200 10.67 5.34 1.78
N LEU A 201 10.24 5.72 2.98
CA LEU A 201 11.08 5.64 4.18
C LEU A 201 11.50 4.20 4.45
N GLN A 202 10.57 3.25 4.43
CA GLN A 202 10.87 1.85 4.66
C GLN A 202 11.84 1.28 3.62
N ARG A 203 11.66 1.64 2.34
CA ARG A 203 12.59 1.25 1.28
C ARG A 203 13.98 1.81 1.50
N SER A 204 14.09 3.07 1.94
CA SER A 204 15.39 3.69 2.27
C SER A 204 16.07 3.01 3.46
N LEU A 205 15.26 2.40 4.34
CA LEU A 205 15.74 1.63 5.46
C LEU A 205 16.15 0.22 5.08
N LEU A 206 15.84 -0.37 3.92
CA LEU A 206 16.31 -1.72 3.59
C LEU A 206 17.81 -1.72 3.18
N PRO A 207 18.60 -2.76 3.55
CA PRO A 207 20.02 -2.75 3.26
C PRO A 207 20.31 -3.14 1.82
N ASP A 208 21.43 -2.61 1.32
CA ASP A 208 22.05 -3.11 0.10
C ASP A 208 22.79 -4.42 0.40
N LEU A 209 22.42 -5.48 -0.30
CA LEU A 209 23.01 -6.81 -0.18
C LEU A 209 24.18 -7.03 -1.16
N THR A 210 24.58 -6.00 -1.90
CA THR A 210 25.75 -6.05 -2.77
C THR A 210 27.03 -6.31 -1.95
N GLY A 211 27.94 -7.14 -2.47
CA GLY A 211 29.23 -7.47 -1.85
C GLY A 211 29.35 -8.88 -1.26
N VAL A 212 28.26 -9.63 -1.11
CA VAL A 212 28.32 -11.08 -0.80
C VAL A 212 28.45 -11.86 -2.12
N GLU A 213 29.66 -11.95 -2.64
CA GLU A 213 29.89 -12.47 -4.00
C GLU A 213 30.02 -14.01 -4.08
N HIS A 214 30.28 -14.69 -2.97
CA HIS A 214 30.55 -16.14 -2.97
C HIS A 214 29.30 -17.00 -2.72
N LEU A 215 28.13 -16.38 -2.56
CA LEU A 215 26.85 -17.02 -2.25
C LEU A 215 25.76 -16.42 -3.13
N GLN A 216 24.72 -17.21 -3.44
CA GLN A 216 23.51 -16.67 -4.06
C GLN A 216 22.59 -16.15 -2.95
N LEU A 217 22.17 -14.89 -3.04
CA LEU A 217 21.24 -14.25 -2.10
C LEU A 217 19.98 -13.79 -2.81
N SER A 218 18.84 -13.95 -2.14
CA SER A 218 17.56 -13.36 -2.52
C SER A 218 16.83 -12.93 -1.27
N ALA A 219 16.29 -11.70 -1.27
CA ALA A 219 15.49 -11.18 -0.17
C ALA A 219 14.13 -10.72 -0.67
N ARG A 220 13.11 -10.85 0.18
CA ARG A 220 11.76 -10.34 -0.05
C ARG A 220 11.30 -9.60 1.20
N TYR A 221 10.72 -8.45 0.98
CA TYR A 221 10.06 -7.68 2.01
C TYR A 221 8.67 -7.32 1.52
N LEU A 222 7.64 -7.71 2.27
CA LEU A 222 6.26 -7.42 1.94
C LEU A 222 5.65 -6.68 3.14
N PRO A 223 5.22 -5.41 2.99
CA PRO A 223 4.65 -4.65 4.10
C PRO A 223 3.20 -5.05 4.38
N ALA A 224 2.71 -5.00 5.63
CA ALA A 224 1.34 -5.31 6.01
C ALA A 224 0.30 -4.50 5.19
N ARG A 225 -0.91 -5.06 4.98
CA ARG A 225 -1.92 -4.47 4.07
C ARG A 225 -2.76 -3.35 4.69
N GLU A 226 -2.71 -3.14 6.00
CA GLU A 226 -3.55 -2.16 6.70
C GLU A 226 -2.79 -0.86 6.99
N GLY A 227 -3.03 0.17 6.20
CA GLY A 227 -2.61 1.54 6.50
C GLY A 227 -1.13 1.85 6.27
N ALA A 228 -0.76 3.09 6.59
CA ALA A 228 0.59 3.65 6.44
C ALA A 228 1.50 3.25 7.61
N GLU A 229 1.36 2.02 8.05
CA GLU A 229 2.11 1.39 9.12
C GLU A 229 3.46 0.91 8.55
N VAL A 230 4.53 1.07 9.33
CA VAL A 230 5.89 0.75 8.90
C VAL A 230 6.39 -0.38 9.79
N GLY A 231 6.78 -1.49 9.17
CA GLY A 231 7.15 -2.70 9.90
C GLY A 231 8.40 -2.61 10.76
N GLY A 232 8.36 -3.36 11.86
CA GLY A 232 9.51 -3.64 12.73
C GLY A 232 10.49 -4.67 12.14
N ASP A 233 10.04 -5.44 11.15
CA ASP A 233 10.81 -6.44 10.44
C ASP A 233 12.04 -5.86 9.72
N TRP A 234 13.16 -6.59 9.80
CA TRP A 234 14.37 -6.27 9.04
C TRP A 234 15.23 -7.49 8.75
N TYR A 235 16.02 -7.37 7.71
CA TYR A 235 17.11 -8.30 7.40
C TYR A 235 18.38 -7.53 7.12
N ASP A 236 19.50 -8.22 7.08
CA ASP A 236 20.79 -7.71 6.61
C ASP A 236 21.69 -8.81 6.06
N ALA A 237 22.56 -8.48 5.11
CA ALA A 237 23.67 -9.35 4.72
C ALA A 237 24.89 -8.54 4.29
N PHE A 238 26.08 -8.99 4.72
CA PHE A 238 27.33 -8.31 4.38
C PHE A 238 28.56 -9.22 4.54
N PRO A 239 29.64 -8.97 3.75
CA PRO A 239 30.90 -9.67 3.90
C PRO A 239 31.70 -9.16 5.11
N LEU A 240 32.51 -10.04 5.69
CA LEU A 240 33.53 -9.74 6.69
C LEU A 240 34.93 -9.73 6.06
N VAL A 241 35.89 -9.10 6.73
CA VAL A 241 37.28 -8.96 6.27
C VAL A 241 37.98 -10.31 6.09
N ASP A 242 37.58 -11.33 6.84
CA ASP A 242 38.13 -12.68 6.74
C ASP A 242 37.49 -13.53 5.62
N GLY A 243 36.64 -12.93 4.79
CA GLY A 243 35.99 -13.57 3.66
C GLY A 243 34.73 -14.37 4.02
N SER A 244 34.36 -14.46 5.30
CA SER A 244 33.05 -14.99 5.69
C SER A 244 31.94 -13.95 5.45
N SER A 245 30.68 -14.38 5.45
CA SER A 245 29.52 -13.50 5.30
C SER A 245 28.61 -13.60 6.51
N VAL A 246 27.99 -12.49 6.88
CA VAL A 246 26.96 -12.43 7.93
C VAL A 246 25.61 -12.23 7.26
N LEU A 247 24.62 -12.98 7.73
CA LEU A 247 23.21 -12.79 7.46
C LEU A 247 22.52 -12.56 8.79
N ALA A 248 21.59 -11.62 8.83
CA ALA A 248 20.78 -11.35 10.00
C ALA A 248 19.33 -11.11 9.59
N ILE A 249 18.41 -11.48 10.47
CA ILE A 249 17.01 -11.11 10.37
C ILE A 249 16.49 -10.87 11.78
N GLY A 250 15.51 -9.98 11.93
CA GLY A 250 14.87 -9.77 13.20
C GLY A 250 13.61 -8.96 13.08
N ASP A 251 12.94 -8.82 14.21
CA ASP A 251 11.72 -8.07 14.37
C ASP A 251 11.73 -7.32 15.71
N VAL A 252 11.22 -6.10 15.68
CA VAL A 252 11.07 -5.19 16.81
C VAL A 252 9.58 -5.04 17.08
N VAL A 253 9.17 -5.24 18.34
CA VAL A 253 7.76 -5.11 18.72
C VAL A 253 7.19 -3.75 18.30
N GLY A 254 6.15 -3.78 17.46
CA GLY A 254 5.40 -2.63 16.97
C GLY A 254 5.53 -2.43 15.46
N HIS A 255 4.57 -1.71 14.88
CA HIS A 255 4.42 -1.55 13.43
C HIS A 255 4.26 -0.06 13.03
N ASP A 256 4.89 0.83 13.79
CA ASP A 256 4.85 2.27 13.53
C ASP A 256 6.19 2.85 13.04
N LEU A 257 6.18 4.12 12.64
CA LEU A 257 7.38 4.83 12.21
C LEU A 257 8.50 4.81 13.28
N THR A 258 8.15 4.74 14.57
CA THR A 258 9.12 4.67 15.66
C THR A 258 9.81 3.30 15.69
N ALA A 259 9.06 2.21 15.50
CA ALA A 259 9.60 0.86 15.36
C ALA A 259 10.57 0.77 14.17
N ALA A 260 10.22 1.36 13.02
CA ALA A 260 11.08 1.39 11.84
C ALA A 260 12.43 2.12 12.07
N VAL A 261 12.40 3.25 12.79
CA VAL A 261 13.63 3.97 13.15
C VAL A 261 14.51 3.14 14.09
N ARG A 262 13.89 2.50 15.09
CA ARG A 262 14.60 1.62 16.06
C ARG A 262 15.20 0.41 15.38
N MET A 263 14.46 -0.23 14.49
CA MET A 263 14.93 -1.29 13.62
C MET A 263 16.20 -0.87 12.88
N GLY A 264 16.19 0.31 12.23
CA GLY A 264 17.35 0.83 11.50
C GLY A 264 18.57 1.04 12.39
N GLN A 265 18.36 1.50 13.63
CA GLN A 265 19.42 1.64 14.63
C GLN A 265 19.98 0.26 15.05
N LEU A 266 19.10 -0.69 15.39
CA LEU A 266 19.48 -2.04 15.85
C LEU A 266 20.26 -2.80 14.79
N ARG A 267 19.79 -2.79 13.54
CA ARG A 267 20.51 -3.40 12.42
C ARG A 267 21.90 -2.80 12.25
N ASN A 268 22.01 -1.47 12.24
CA ASN A 268 23.30 -0.81 12.06
C ASN A 268 24.27 -1.07 13.22
N MET A 269 23.76 -1.16 14.45
CA MET A 269 24.54 -1.57 15.61
C MET A 269 25.01 -3.03 15.50
N LEU A 270 24.12 -3.95 15.14
CA LEU A 270 24.48 -5.35 14.92
C LEU A 270 25.54 -5.48 13.83
N ARG A 271 25.37 -4.78 12.70
CA ARG A 271 26.34 -4.75 11.60
C ARG A 271 27.71 -4.26 12.07
N ALA A 272 27.77 -3.14 12.79
CA ALA A 272 29.02 -2.60 13.31
C ALA A 272 29.71 -3.56 14.30
N LEU A 273 28.94 -4.13 15.23
CA LEU A 273 29.46 -5.10 16.21
C LEU A 273 29.98 -6.38 15.54
N ALA A 274 29.24 -6.90 14.56
CA ALA A 274 29.66 -8.09 13.81
C ALA A 274 30.90 -7.84 12.96
N TYR A 275 31.00 -6.66 12.33
CA TYR A 275 32.11 -6.31 11.45
C TYR A 275 33.42 -6.09 12.20
N ASP A 276 33.39 -5.48 13.38
CA ASP A 276 34.58 -5.07 14.12
C ASP A 276 35.07 -6.11 15.16
N SER A 277 34.16 -6.88 15.78
CA SER A 277 34.52 -7.68 16.96
C SER A 277 35.33 -8.95 16.66
N GLY A 278 35.13 -9.57 15.49
CA GLY A 278 35.61 -10.92 15.21
C GLY A 278 34.96 -12.02 16.06
N ASP A 279 33.88 -11.68 16.81
CA ASP A 279 33.21 -12.59 17.73
C ASP A 279 32.40 -13.69 17.01
N SER A 280 31.98 -14.70 17.77
CA SER A 280 30.94 -15.64 17.34
C SER A 280 29.57 -14.94 17.24
N PRO A 281 28.61 -15.51 16.48
CA PRO A 281 27.24 -15.02 16.44
C PRO A 281 26.63 -14.73 17.82
N ALA A 282 26.79 -15.64 18.80
CA ALA A 282 26.35 -15.42 20.18
C ALA A 282 27.11 -14.28 20.88
N GLY A 283 28.40 -14.10 20.55
CA GLY A 283 29.20 -12.98 21.04
C GLY A 283 28.67 -11.62 20.57
N VAL A 284 28.37 -11.50 19.28
CA VAL A 284 27.77 -10.31 18.69
C VAL A 284 26.42 -10.00 19.34
N MET A 285 25.54 -10.99 19.45
CA MET A 285 24.22 -10.82 20.08
C MET A 285 24.32 -10.39 21.55
N ARG A 286 25.26 -10.93 22.31
CA ARG A 286 25.48 -10.52 23.72
C ARG A 286 25.91 -9.06 23.84
N ARG A 287 26.79 -8.59 22.92
CA ARG A 287 27.19 -7.19 22.89
C ARG A 287 26.02 -6.29 22.51
N LEU A 288 25.22 -6.70 21.52
CA LEU A 288 24.02 -5.97 21.12
C LEU A 288 23.05 -5.85 22.30
N ASP A 289 22.79 -6.94 23.03
CA ASP A 289 21.96 -6.96 24.23
C ASP A 289 22.47 -5.96 25.29
N GLY A 290 23.79 -5.95 25.54
CA GLY A 290 24.42 -5.00 26.46
C GLY A 290 24.31 -3.53 26.01
N VAL A 291 24.45 -3.26 24.71
CA VAL A 291 24.28 -1.91 24.14
C VAL A 291 22.82 -1.46 24.24
N MET A 292 21.87 -2.34 23.94
CA MET A 292 20.43 -2.06 24.06
C MET A 292 20.06 -1.64 25.48
N GLN A 293 20.60 -2.32 26.50
CA GLN A 293 20.38 -1.94 27.90
C GLN A 293 20.98 -0.59 28.29
N GLY A 294 22.10 -0.22 27.68
CA GLY A 294 22.80 1.04 27.97
C GLY A 294 22.21 2.25 27.25
N LEU A 295 21.60 2.05 26.08
CA LEU A 295 21.17 3.13 25.18
C LEU A 295 19.66 3.29 25.03
N SER A 296 18.86 2.26 25.32
CA SER A 296 17.41 2.28 25.04
C SER A 296 16.56 1.99 26.27
N THR A 297 15.30 2.40 26.21
CA THR A 297 14.23 1.86 27.07
C THR A 297 13.98 0.39 26.71
N THR A 298 13.79 -0.46 27.72
CA THR A 298 13.64 -1.93 27.59
C THR A 298 12.70 -2.32 26.45
N GLU A 299 13.28 -2.74 25.33
CA GLU A 299 12.57 -3.15 24.12
C GLU A 299 12.93 -4.60 23.81
N LEU A 300 11.89 -5.40 23.54
CA LEU A 300 12.04 -6.80 23.18
C LEU A 300 12.27 -6.90 21.68
N VAL A 301 13.34 -7.58 21.29
CA VAL A 301 13.72 -7.76 19.89
C VAL A 301 13.96 -9.25 19.65
N THR A 302 13.31 -9.79 18.64
CA THR A 302 13.62 -11.13 18.14
C THR A 302 14.65 -11.02 17.03
N ALA A 303 15.67 -11.87 17.00
CA ALA A 303 16.63 -11.86 15.91
C ALA A 303 17.39 -13.19 15.74
N VAL A 304 17.79 -13.49 14.51
CA VAL A 304 18.78 -14.53 14.19
C VAL A 304 19.95 -13.87 13.50
N ILE A 305 21.15 -14.29 13.86
CA ILE A 305 22.38 -13.97 13.12
C ILE A 305 23.07 -15.28 12.71
N VAL A 306 23.47 -15.34 11.46
CA VAL A 306 24.16 -16.47 10.84
C VAL A 306 25.45 -15.97 10.21
N ARG A 307 26.56 -16.56 10.59
CA ARG A 307 27.86 -16.41 9.93
C ARG A 307 28.11 -17.62 9.04
N VAL A 308 28.34 -17.37 7.76
CA VAL A 308 28.57 -18.39 6.73
C VAL A 308 29.99 -18.30 6.21
N TYR A 309 30.68 -19.43 6.19
CA TYR A 309 32.06 -19.51 5.68
C TYR A 309 32.35 -20.89 5.10
N MET A 310 33.33 -20.95 4.21
CA MET A 310 33.88 -22.22 3.75
C MET A 310 34.99 -22.65 4.70
N SER A 311 34.85 -23.82 5.31
CA SER A 311 35.90 -24.36 6.18
C SER A 311 37.13 -24.80 5.37
N PRO A 312 38.33 -24.88 5.98
CA PRO A 312 39.55 -25.33 5.30
C PRO A 312 39.45 -26.74 4.70
N SER A 313 38.56 -27.59 5.24
CA SER A 313 38.29 -28.94 4.72
C SER A 313 37.37 -28.96 3.50
N GLY A 314 36.84 -27.80 3.07
CA GLY A 314 36.01 -27.64 1.87
C GLY A 314 34.48 -27.55 2.04
N PRO A 315 33.82 -28.01 3.14
CA PRO A 315 32.39 -27.79 3.30
C PRO A 315 32.08 -26.35 3.73
N TRP A 316 30.93 -25.86 3.28
CA TRP A 316 30.31 -24.64 3.78
C TRP A 316 29.70 -24.91 5.15
N ILE A 317 29.91 -23.96 6.06
CA ILE A 317 29.41 -24.02 7.43
C ILE A 317 28.58 -22.77 7.69
N ALA A 318 27.38 -22.96 8.24
CA ALA A 318 26.63 -21.91 8.90
C ALA A 318 26.82 -22.05 10.42
N HIS A 319 27.20 -20.94 11.03
CA HIS A 319 27.38 -20.76 12.47
C HIS A 319 26.34 -19.73 12.92
N TRP A 320 25.43 -20.06 13.83
CA TRP A 320 24.33 -19.16 14.18
C TRP A 320 23.97 -19.19 15.65
N THR A 321 23.22 -18.17 16.04
CA THR A 321 22.47 -18.12 17.30
C THR A 321 21.09 -17.53 17.02
N ASN A 322 20.09 -17.85 17.85
CA ASN A 322 18.72 -17.37 17.69
C ASN A 322 18.23 -16.74 19.01
N ALA A 323 17.86 -15.46 18.98
CA ALA A 323 17.28 -14.73 20.10
C ALA A 323 15.75 -14.64 19.94
N GLY A 324 15.05 -15.74 20.22
CA GLY A 324 13.60 -15.84 20.28
C GLY A 324 12.86 -15.59 18.97
N HIS A 325 13.55 -15.69 17.84
CA HIS A 325 12.99 -15.58 16.48
C HIS A 325 12.56 -16.96 15.95
N PRO A 326 11.68 -17.04 14.93
CA PRO A 326 11.40 -18.31 14.26
C PRO A 326 12.67 -19.05 13.77
N PRO A 327 12.73 -20.39 13.89
CA PRO A 327 13.92 -21.16 13.54
C PRO A 327 14.19 -21.12 12.02
N PRO A 328 15.43 -20.88 11.57
CA PRO A 328 15.77 -20.90 10.15
C PRO A 328 15.39 -22.23 9.47
N LEU A 329 14.97 -22.18 8.21
CA LEU A 329 14.68 -23.36 7.42
C LEU A 329 15.88 -23.70 6.52
N LEU A 330 16.46 -24.88 6.71
CA LEU A 330 17.42 -25.47 5.78
C LEU A 330 16.70 -26.41 4.82
N VAL A 331 16.73 -26.10 3.53
CA VAL A 331 16.19 -26.93 2.46
C VAL A 331 17.34 -27.58 1.69
N VAL A 332 17.37 -28.90 1.70
CA VAL A 332 18.35 -29.69 0.94
C VAL A 332 17.62 -30.38 -0.22
N PRO A 333 17.99 -30.11 -1.49
CA PRO A 333 17.39 -30.78 -2.63
C PRO A 333 17.43 -32.31 -2.49
N GLY A 334 16.28 -32.97 -2.66
CA GLY A 334 16.14 -34.42 -2.52
C GLY A 334 16.03 -34.96 -1.07
N GLU A 335 16.38 -34.17 -0.05
CA GLU A 335 16.28 -34.57 1.37
C GLU A 335 15.16 -33.85 2.13
N GLY A 336 14.67 -32.73 1.59
CA GLY A 336 13.55 -31.96 2.13
C GLY A 336 13.97 -30.78 3.00
N GLY A 337 13.01 -30.23 3.76
CA GLY A 337 13.20 -29.10 4.66
C GLY A 337 13.40 -29.53 6.11
N ARG A 338 14.33 -28.89 6.81
CA ARG A 338 14.62 -29.05 8.24
C ARG A 338 14.70 -27.68 8.92
N LEU A 339 14.01 -27.53 10.06
CA LEU A 339 14.13 -26.34 10.90
C LEU A 339 15.40 -26.45 11.76
N LEU A 340 16.14 -25.35 11.90
CA LEU A 340 17.32 -25.24 12.75
C LEU A 340 16.88 -24.73 14.13
N GLU A 341 16.54 -25.65 15.02
CA GLU A 341 16.00 -25.37 16.36
C GLU A 341 17.10 -25.30 17.44
N GLU A 342 18.34 -25.59 17.06
CA GLU A 342 19.51 -25.48 17.92
C GLU A 342 19.87 -24.00 18.20
N ALA A 343 20.54 -23.73 19.33
CA ALA A 343 20.96 -22.39 19.77
C ALA A 343 19.82 -21.36 19.92
N LEU A 344 18.61 -21.82 20.24
CA LEU A 344 17.50 -20.96 20.62
C LEU A 344 17.72 -20.42 22.05
N ALA A 345 17.69 -19.10 22.16
CA ALA A 345 17.78 -18.35 23.40
C ALA A 345 16.60 -17.35 23.50
N PRO A 346 16.29 -16.82 24.69
CA PRO A 346 15.28 -15.77 24.86
C PRO A 346 15.52 -14.54 23.99
N VAL A 347 14.48 -13.75 23.75
CA VAL A 347 14.57 -12.47 23.01
C VAL A 347 15.60 -11.52 23.62
N LEU A 348 16.12 -10.59 22.82
CA LEU A 348 17.01 -9.53 23.32
C LEU A 348 16.20 -8.53 24.16
N GLY A 349 16.89 -7.81 25.05
CA GLY A 349 16.30 -6.77 25.90
C GLY A 349 15.70 -7.26 27.22
N VAL A 350 15.66 -8.58 27.47
CA VAL A 350 15.18 -9.16 28.75
C VAL A 350 16.25 -9.08 29.83
N ASP A 351 17.38 -9.75 29.63
CA ASP A 351 18.50 -9.85 30.58
C ASP A 351 19.76 -10.23 29.80
N PRO A 352 20.83 -9.39 29.80
CA PRO A 352 22.01 -9.62 28.97
C PRO A 352 22.95 -10.65 29.62
N GLY A 353 22.68 -11.06 30.87
CA GLY A 353 23.38 -12.11 31.59
C GLY A 353 22.93 -13.51 31.20
N ILE A 354 21.85 -13.64 30.40
CA ILE A 354 21.40 -14.92 29.88
C ILE A 354 22.47 -15.47 28.91
N ALA A 355 22.91 -16.70 29.19
CA ALA A 355 23.85 -17.39 28.32
C ALA A 355 23.22 -17.66 26.95
N ARG A 356 23.93 -17.28 25.88
CA ARG A 356 23.58 -17.56 24.48
C ARG A 356 24.61 -18.51 23.90
N GLU A 357 24.13 -19.59 23.30
CA GLU A 357 24.96 -20.60 22.66
C GLU A 357 25.03 -20.36 21.16
N ASP A 358 26.07 -20.92 20.55
CA ASP A 358 26.23 -20.99 19.11
C ASP A 358 25.95 -22.42 18.63
N ALA A 359 25.36 -22.56 17.45
CA ALA A 359 25.18 -23.83 16.76
C ALA A 359 25.88 -23.83 15.39
N LEU A 360 26.26 -25.01 14.92
CA LEU A 360 26.99 -25.23 13.68
C LEU A 360 26.30 -26.28 12.81
N VAL A 361 26.25 -26.02 11.51
CA VAL A 361 25.64 -26.92 10.53
C VAL A 361 26.42 -26.84 9.23
N VAL A 362 26.62 -28.00 8.62
CA VAL A 362 27.15 -28.06 7.26
C VAL A 362 26.03 -27.68 6.29
N LEU A 363 26.34 -26.79 5.36
CA LEU A 363 25.45 -26.45 4.25
C LEU A 363 25.89 -27.25 3.00
N PRO A 364 25.16 -28.31 2.61
CA PRO A 364 25.44 -29.01 1.36
C PRO A 364 25.39 -28.05 0.17
N ARG A 365 26.15 -28.35 -0.88
CA ARG A 365 26.07 -27.57 -2.12
C ARG A 365 24.66 -27.67 -2.72
N GLY A 366 24.14 -26.56 -3.23
CA GLY A 366 22.77 -26.45 -3.71
C GLY A 366 21.71 -26.31 -2.61
N SER A 367 22.06 -26.44 -1.32
CA SER A 367 21.10 -26.22 -0.25
C SER A 367 20.76 -24.74 -0.09
N THR A 368 19.53 -24.49 0.37
CA THR A 368 19.01 -23.15 0.65
C THR A 368 18.78 -22.99 2.14
N LEU A 369 19.40 -21.97 2.74
CA LEU A 369 19.08 -21.53 4.10
C LEU A 369 18.13 -20.33 4.00
N LEU A 370 16.98 -20.41 4.65
CA LEU A 370 15.95 -19.38 4.65
C LEU A 370 15.77 -18.83 6.08
N LEU A 371 15.98 -17.52 6.20
CA LEU A 371 15.64 -16.70 7.35
C LEU A 371 14.32 -15.98 7.04
N TYR A 372 13.41 -15.91 8.01
CA TYR A 372 12.08 -15.35 7.80
C TYR A 372 11.48 -14.86 9.12
N THR A 373 10.63 -13.85 9.05
CA THR A 373 9.85 -13.33 10.18
C THR A 373 8.52 -14.09 10.33
N ASP A 374 7.87 -13.96 11.48
CA ASP A 374 6.68 -14.71 11.82
C ASP A 374 5.49 -14.41 10.91
N GLY A 375 5.37 -13.22 10.34
CA GLY A 375 4.34 -12.89 9.36
C GLY A 375 4.31 -13.80 8.12
N LEU A 376 5.38 -14.57 7.84
CA LEU A 376 5.39 -15.58 6.79
C LEU A 376 4.58 -16.83 7.17
N ILE A 377 4.54 -17.16 8.46
CA ILE A 377 3.97 -18.42 8.98
C ILE A 377 2.71 -18.21 9.82
N GLU A 378 2.54 -17.03 10.41
CA GLU A 378 1.46 -16.69 11.32
C GLU A 378 0.16 -16.37 10.57
N ARG A 379 -0.93 -16.93 11.09
CA ARG A 379 -2.29 -16.66 10.61
C ARG A 379 -3.22 -16.55 11.82
N PRO A 380 -4.12 -15.55 11.87
CA PRO A 380 -5.02 -15.41 13.01
C PRO A 380 -5.87 -16.65 13.26
N GLY A 381 -5.89 -17.10 14.52
CA GLY A 381 -6.64 -18.28 14.94
C GLY A 381 -6.03 -19.62 14.54
N GLU A 382 -4.80 -19.63 14.00
CA GLU A 382 -4.07 -20.85 13.67
C GLU A 382 -2.83 -21.05 14.57
N ASP A 383 -2.55 -22.31 14.89
CA ASP A 383 -1.32 -22.70 15.59
C ASP A 383 -0.07 -22.51 14.73
N ILE A 384 0.97 -21.90 15.29
CA ILE A 384 2.23 -21.59 14.59
C ILE A 384 2.91 -22.84 14.01
N GLY A 385 2.77 -24.00 14.65
CA GLY A 385 3.32 -25.27 14.19
C GLY A 385 2.74 -25.73 12.85
N ARG A 386 1.50 -25.34 12.53
CA ARG A 386 0.91 -25.58 11.21
C ARG A 386 1.55 -24.69 10.14
N GLY A 387 1.81 -23.42 10.48
CA GLY A 387 2.56 -22.50 9.63
C GLY A 387 3.94 -23.04 9.28
N LEU A 388 4.70 -23.47 10.30
CA LEU A 388 6.01 -24.10 10.16
C LEU A 388 5.95 -25.38 9.32
N THR A 389 4.92 -26.21 9.49
CA THR A 389 4.74 -27.43 8.69
C THR A 389 4.53 -27.12 7.21
N ARG A 390 3.68 -26.12 6.89
CA ARG A 390 3.48 -25.66 5.51
C ARG A 390 4.76 -25.10 4.91
N LEU A 391 5.47 -24.25 5.65
CA LEU A 391 6.74 -23.67 5.23
C LEU A 391 7.74 -24.76 4.83
N ARG A 392 7.89 -25.78 5.68
CA ARG A 392 8.79 -26.92 5.41
C ARG A 392 8.39 -27.71 4.16
N GLN A 393 7.08 -27.99 3.99
CA GLN A 393 6.56 -28.72 2.84
C GLN A 393 6.72 -27.94 1.53
N HIS A 394 6.35 -26.66 1.52
CA HIS A 394 6.48 -25.82 0.34
C HIS A 394 7.94 -25.56 -0.01
N GLY A 395 8.79 -25.26 0.96
CA GLY A 395 10.23 -25.13 0.76
C GLY A 395 10.84 -26.37 0.13
N ALA A 396 10.53 -27.57 0.64
CA ALA A 396 10.99 -28.82 0.04
C ALA A 396 10.50 -29.00 -1.41
N SER A 397 9.23 -28.69 -1.69
CA SER A 397 8.65 -28.85 -3.03
C SER A 397 9.22 -27.89 -4.08
N LEU A 398 9.82 -26.78 -3.64
CA LEU A 398 10.36 -25.72 -4.49
C LEU A 398 11.89 -25.75 -4.57
N ALA A 399 12.55 -26.72 -3.91
CA ALA A 399 13.99 -26.74 -3.69
C ALA A 399 14.83 -26.66 -4.98
N GLU A 400 14.32 -27.18 -6.09
CA GLU A 400 15.01 -27.19 -7.40
C GLU A 400 14.82 -25.90 -8.21
N LEU A 401 13.88 -25.03 -7.84
CA LEU A 401 13.68 -23.76 -8.55
C LEU A 401 14.88 -22.83 -8.34
N PRO A 402 15.19 -21.94 -9.30
CA PRO A 402 16.11 -20.83 -9.09
C PRO A 402 15.77 -20.04 -7.82
N LEU A 403 16.78 -19.48 -7.13
CA LEU A 403 16.60 -18.91 -5.79
C LEU A 403 15.55 -17.78 -5.75
N GLN A 404 15.46 -16.97 -6.79
CA GLN A 404 14.43 -15.92 -6.91
C GLN A 404 13.02 -16.53 -7.01
N GLU A 405 12.82 -17.44 -7.96
CA GLU A 405 11.54 -18.14 -8.14
C GLU A 405 11.13 -18.97 -6.92
N PHE A 406 12.11 -19.55 -6.20
CA PHE A 406 11.89 -20.20 -4.91
C PHE A 406 11.27 -19.23 -3.89
N CYS A 407 11.85 -18.05 -3.73
CA CYS A 407 11.34 -17.03 -2.80
C CYS A 407 9.95 -16.54 -3.21
N ASP A 408 9.75 -16.22 -4.49
CA ASP A 408 8.47 -15.70 -5.01
C ASP A 408 7.34 -16.73 -4.85
N ALA A 409 7.57 -17.97 -5.27
CA ALA A 409 6.59 -19.04 -5.14
C ALA A 409 6.30 -19.41 -3.69
N LEU A 410 7.29 -19.31 -2.80
CA LEU A 410 7.10 -19.57 -1.37
C LEU A 410 6.26 -18.47 -0.72
N LEU A 411 6.54 -17.21 -1.04
CA LEU A 411 5.79 -16.06 -0.58
C LEU A 411 4.33 -16.14 -1.05
N GLU A 412 4.09 -16.41 -2.33
CA GLU A 412 2.74 -16.53 -2.90
C GLU A 412 1.92 -17.63 -2.22
N ARG A 413 2.52 -18.81 -1.96
CA ARG A 413 1.83 -19.95 -1.33
C ARG A 413 1.51 -19.72 0.15
N LEU A 414 2.33 -18.95 0.87
CA LEU A 414 2.21 -18.79 2.30
C LEU A 414 1.39 -17.55 2.71
N THR A 415 1.39 -16.49 1.91
CA THR A 415 0.83 -15.17 2.30
C THR A 415 -0.65 -14.94 1.95
N ALA A 416 -1.39 -15.98 1.55
CA ALA A 416 -2.83 -15.88 1.34
C ALA A 416 -3.57 -15.52 2.64
N GLY A 417 -4.06 -14.28 2.75
CA GLY A 417 -4.82 -13.77 3.90
C GLY A 417 -3.97 -13.23 5.06
N ARG A 418 -2.85 -12.56 4.76
CA ARG A 418 -1.88 -12.03 5.73
C ARG A 418 -2.34 -10.75 6.44
N PHE A 419 -1.83 -10.57 7.67
CA PHE A 419 -2.09 -9.42 8.54
C PHE A 419 -0.83 -8.65 8.96
N ASP A 420 0.36 -9.27 8.94
CA ASP A 420 1.62 -8.66 9.40
C ASP A 420 2.65 -8.49 8.27
N ASP A 421 3.73 -7.76 8.56
CA ASP A 421 4.91 -7.62 7.70
C ASP A 421 5.60 -8.97 7.46
N VAL A 422 6.29 -9.09 6.32
CA VAL A 422 7.08 -10.30 6.01
C VAL A 422 8.44 -9.85 5.51
N ALA A 423 9.48 -10.24 6.24
CA ALA A 423 10.83 -10.27 5.74
C ALA A 423 11.28 -11.72 5.50
N MET A 424 11.94 -11.94 4.36
CA MET A 424 12.59 -13.19 4.01
C MET A 424 13.98 -12.90 3.47
N LEU A 425 14.98 -13.64 3.96
CA LEU A 425 16.34 -13.61 3.44
C LEU A 425 16.78 -15.05 3.17
N ALA A 426 16.97 -15.37 1.90
CA ALA A 426 17.37 -16.69 1.44
C ALA A 426 18.80 -16.67 0.90
N LEU A 427 19.53 -17.72 1.26
CA LEU A 427 20.90 -17.99 0.87
C LEU A 427 20.95 -19.35 0.18
N ARG A 428 21.58 -19.43 -0.99
CA ARG A 428 21.91 -20.71 -1.63
C ARG A 428 23.41 -20.88 -1.84
N VAL A 429 23.90 -22.04 -1.41
CA VAL A 429 25.29 -22.44 -1.62
C VAL A 429 25.47 -22.89 -3.07
N PRO A 430 26.44 -22.34 -3.84
CA PRO A 430 26.64 -22.71 -5.24
C PRO A 430 26.89 -24.21 -5.47
N ALA A 431 26.33 -24.76 -6.55
CA ALA A 431 26.65 -26.11 -6.99
C ALA A 431 28.10 -26.21 -7.50
N ARG A 432 28.65 -27.43 -7.66
CA ARG A 432 29.99 -27.60 -8.25
C ARG A 432 29.99 -27.10 -9.71
N GLY A 433 30.83 -26.11 -10.02
CA GLY A 433 31.03 -25.60 -11.38
C GLY A 433 30.15 -24.42 -11.79
N GLU A 434 29.25 -23.96 -10.91
CA GLU A 434 28.48 -22.73 -11.14
C GLU A 434 29.24 -21.53 -10.57
N ALA A 435 29.35 -20.46 -11.38
CA ALA A 435 29.75 -19.16 -10.87
C ALA A 435 28.61 -18.60 -10.00
N PRO A 436 28.91 -17.95 -8.87
CA PRO A 436 27.88 -17.26 -8.10
C PRO A 436 27.21 -16.19 -8.98
N VAL A 437 25.89 -16.24 -9.08
CA VAL A 437 25.08 -15.20 -9.73
C VAL A 437 24.96 -14.05 -8.73
N ALA A 438 25.15 -12.81 -9.20
CA ALA A 438 25.15 -11.61 -8.37
C ALA A 438 23.93 -11.54 -7.42
N ALA A 439 24.17 -11.10 -6.19
CA ALA A 439 23.10 -10.81 -5.23
C ALA A 439 22.09 -9.85 -5.85
N THR A 440 20.82 -10.22 -5.82
CA THR A 440 19.73 -9.40 -6.36
C THR A 440 18.71 -9.18 -5.27
N SER A 441 18.64 -7.96 -4.77
CA SER A 441 17.51 -7.49 -3.96
C SER A 441 16.40 -7.06 -4.92
N GLU A 442 15.59 -8.02 -5.36
CA GLU A 442 14.31 -7.67 -5.96
C GLU A 442 13.30 -7.41 -4.85
N HIS A 443 12.99 -6.13 -4.65
CA HIS A 443 11.79 -5.74 -3.93
C HIS A 443 10.62 -6.02 -4.88
N SER A 444 10.11 -7.26 -4.86
CA SER A 444 8.95 -7.66 -5.67
C SER A 444 7.73 -6.91 -5.17
N TRP A 445 7.48 -5.73 -5.73
CA TRP A 445 6.29 -4.95 -5.47
C TRP A 445 5.30 -5.20 -6.61
N THR A 446 4.51 -6.26 -6.48
CA THR A 446 3.25 -6.38 -7.22
C THR A 446 2.13 -5.92 -6.31
N GLY A 447 2.00 -4.61 -6.14
CA GLY A 447 0.72 -4.01 -5.79
C GLY A 447 -0.16 -3.90 -7.05
N PRO A 448 -1.49 -4.01 -6.91
CA PRO A 448 -2.42 -3.78 -8.02
C PRO A 448 -2.42 -2.33 -8.52
#